data_AF-A0A9P7BWA0-F1
#
_entry.id   AF-A0A9P7BWA0-F1
#
_cell.length_a   1.000
_cell.length_b   1.000
_cell.length_c   1.000
_cell.angle_alpha   90.00
_cell.angle_beta   90.00
_cell.angle_gamma   90.00
#
_symmetry.space_group_name_H-M   'P 1'
#
loop_
_entity.id
_entity.type
_entity.pdbx_description
1 polymer ?
#
loop_
_entity_poly.entity_id
_entity_poly.type
_entity_poly.pdbx_seq_one_letter_code
_entity_poly.pdbx_strand_id
1 'polypeptide(L)'
;MSKDRSLFNPPSTRFADEQRTQMRQIQRPVEEPVKEQRVEVNEAQHLNIDSCIKRLIQVGMNKQIGKSVCLNSSEITAICRSVYEIFMNQPALLQLNPGVKVAGDIHGQFFDLIRLFQMCGYPPSTNYLFLGDYVDRGMYSLETILLLLCFKIKYPENFFLLRGNHESSDVTRIYGFYDESAIIGNRIFCVHGGLSPFMKSMDEINALPRPTEVPEYGLLNDLLWSDPSDLSADWSENDRGVSVCFGRNNVVEDGYEFFSDRSLVTIFSAPNYCGEFDNYGAVMTISKDLLCSFELLPPAETVISHEKNLKKSSSSLQLPPS
;
A
#
# COMPACT_ATOMS: atom_id res chain seq x y z
N MET A 1 5.43 -28.51 55.00
CA MET A 1 4.57 -29.28 54.08
C MET A 1 3.85 -28.29 53.19
N SER A 2 4.29 -28.25 51.93
CA SER A 2 3.74 -27.46 50.83
C SER A 2 2.35 -27.93 50.44
N LYS A 3 1.49 -27.01 49.99
CA LYS A 3 0.34 -27.36 49.14
C LYS A 3 0.38 -26.52 47.86
N ASP A 4 0.72 -27.26 46.81
CA ASP A 4 0.46 -27.12 45.38
C ASP A 4 0.18 -25.74 44.77
N ARG A 5 1.21 -25.28 44.05
CA ARG A 5 1.10 -24.50 42.81
C ARG A 5 1.18 -25.48 41.63
N SER A 6 0.08 -25.75 40.95
CA SER A 6 0.08 -26.28 39.58
C SER A 6 -1.29 -26.02 38.94
N LEU A 7 -1.30 -25.87 37.61
CA LEU A 7 -2.45 -25.58 36.73
C LEU A 7 -2.64 -24.10 36.35
N PHE A 8 -1.58 -23.50 35.81
CA PHE A 8 -1.70 -22.60 34.65
C PHE A 8 -0.87 -23.23 33.53
N ASN A 9 -1.52 -23.96 32.62
CA ASN A 9 -0.93 -24.34 31.35
C ASN A 9 -1.45 -23.34 30.30
N PRO A 10 -0.58 -22.59 29.60
CA PRO A 10 -1.02 -21.80 28.45
C PRO A 10 -1.45 -22.74 27.30
N PRO A 11 -2.45 -22.37 26.49
CA PRO A 11 -2.87 -23.17 25.35
C PRO A 11 -1.73 -23.31 24.32
N SER A 12 -1.70 -24.47 23.67
CA SER A 12 -0.59 -25.05 22.91
C SER A 12 -0.16 -24.26 21.67
N THR A 13 1.15 -24.01 21.57
CA THR A 13 1.90 -23.45 20.42
C THR A 13 2.07 -24.43 19.23
N ARG A 14 1.21 -25.45 19.10
CA ARG A 14 1.42 -26.55 18.14
C ARG A 14 1.56 -26.08 16.69
N PHE A 15 0.80 -25.07 16.26
CA PHE A 15 0.87 -24.53 14.89
C PHE A 15 2.18 -23.79 14.59
N ALA A 16 2.66 -22.94 15.51
CA ALA A 16 3.91 -22.20 15.33
C ALA A 16 5.14 -23.12 15.40
N ASP A 17 5.05 -24.19 16.20
CA ASP A 17 6.11 -25.19 16.32
C ASP A 17 6.15 -26.12 15.09
N GLU A 18 5.01 -26.43 14.46
CA GLU A 18 4.95 -27.21 13.21
C GLU A 18 5.58 -26.46 12.03
N GLN A 19 5.32 -25.15 11.87
CA GLN A 19 5.98 -24.33 10.84
C GLN A 19 7.49 -24.17 11.09
N ARG A 20 7.91 -24.03 12.36
CA ARG A 20 9.35 -24.03 12.74
C ARG A 20 10.05 -25.36 12.43
N THR A 21 9.31 -26.46 12.45
CA THR A 21 9.86 -27.80 12.19
C THR A 21 10.06 -28.03 10.68
N GLN A 22 9.17 -27.50 9.83
CA GLN A 22 9.33 -27.51 8.37
C GLN A 22 10.55 -26.68 7.90
N MET A 23 10.89 -25.59 8.60
CA MET A 23 12.08 -24.77 8.33
C MET A 23 13.43 -25.50 8.49
N ARG A 24 13.48 -26.66 9.18
CA ARG A 24 14.74 -27.39 9.43
C ARG A 24 15.11 -28.42 8.37
N GLN A 25 14.29 -28.65 7.34
CA GLN A 25 14.53 -29.72 6.34
C GLN A 25 14.85 -29.25 4.91
N ILE A 26 15.01 -27.95 4.66
CA ILE A 26 15.34 -27.47 3.31
C ILE A 26 16.84 -27.16 3.20
N GLN A 27 17.62 -28.18 2.82
CA GLN A 27 18.99 -27.99 2.36
C GLN A 27 18.93 -27.48 0.91
N ARG A 28 19.25 -26.19 0.70
CA ARG A 28 19.21 -25.55 -0.62
C ARG A 28 20.32 -26.10 -1.53
N PRO A 29 20.08 -26.32 -2.84
CA PRO A 29 21.15 -26.48 -3.81
C PRO A 29 21.93 -25.18 -3.95
N VAL A 30 23.24 -25.27 -4.18
CA VAL A 30 24.11 -24.13 -4.49
C VAL A 30 23.85 -23.73 -5.94
N GLU A 31 23.27 -22.55 -6.18
CA GLU A 31 23.09 -22.00 -7.53
C GLU A 31 24.37 -21.31 -8.02
N GLU A 32 24.72 -21.54 -9.29
CA GLU A 32 25.85 -20.90 -9.98
C GLU A 32 25.56 -19.43 -10.32
N PRO A 33 26.59 -18.56 -10.34
CA PRO A 33 26.40 -17.13 -10.58
C PRO A 33 25.98 -16.84 -12.02
N VAL A 34 24.86 -16.14 -12.17
CA VAL A 34 24.39 -15.60 -13.46
C VAL A 34 25.31 -14.45 -13.89
N LYS A 35 25.80 -14.51 -15.14
CA LYS A 35 26.65 -13.47 -15.73
C LYS A 35 25.87 -12.17 -15.94
N GLU A 36 26.23 -11.12 -15.21
CA GLU A 36 25.79 -9.75 -15.47
C GLU A 36 26.31 -9.28 -16.84
N GLN A 37 25.40 -9.05 -17.79
CA GLN A 37 25.70 -8.27 -18.98
C GLN A 37 25.68 -6.79 -18.61
N ARG A 38 26.88 -6.18 -18.53
CA ARG A 38 27.01 -4.72 -18.48
C ARG A 38 26.53 -4.13 -19.79
N VAL A 39 25.35 -3.53 -19.77
CA VAL A 39 24.89 -2.64 -20.84
C VAL A 39 25.64 -1.33 -20.67
N GLU A 40 26.52 -0.99 -21.61
CA GLU A 40 27.14 0.33 -21.69
C GLU A 40 26.04 1.37 -21.91
N VAL A 41 25.84 2.25 -20.92
CA VAL A 41 24.82 3.30 -20.97
C VAL A 41 25.45 4.55 -21.58
N ASN A 42 24.97 4.93 -22.76
CA ASN A 42 25.24 6.23 -23.37
C ASN A 42 24.91 7.36 -22.39
N GLU A 43 25.76 8.39 -22.36
CA GLU A 43 25.64 9.55 -21.48
C GLU A 43 24.24 10.19 -21.50
N ALA A 44 23.80 10.59 -20.31
CA ALA A 44 22.44 10.92 -19.88
C ALA A 44 21.61 11.80 -20.84
N GLN A 45 20.47 11.26 -21.30
CA GLN A 45 19.26 12.09 -21.37
C GLN A 45 18.86 12.43 -19.93
N HIS A 46 19.05 13.68 -19.54
CA HIS A 46 18.66 14.18 -18.22
C HIS A 46 17.14 13.97 -18.03
N LEU A 47 16.75 13.12 -17.07
CA LEU A 47 15.35 12.86 -16.75
C LEU A 47 14.69 14.16 -16.28
N ASN A 48 13.70 14.64 -17.04
CA ASN A 48 12.90 15.80 -16.64
C ASN A 48 11.66 15.31 -15.88
N ILE A 49 11.82 15.14 -14.56
CA ILE A 49 10.77 14.59 -13.70
C ILE A 49 9.50 15.46 -13.69
N ASP A 50 9.66 16.79 -13.75
CA ASP A 50 8.54 17.73 -13.78
C ASP A 50 7.68 17.58 -15.03
N SER A 51 8.32 17.35 -16.17
CA SER A 51 7.64 17.10 -17.44
C SER A 51 6.89 15.76 -17.42
N CYS A 52 7.46 14.73 -16.79
CA CYS A 52 6.81 13.43 -16.63
C CYS A 52 5.54 13.55 -15.76
N ILE A 53 5.66 14.18 -14.58
CA ILE A 53 4.52 14.40 -13.66
C ILE A 53 3.41 15.20 -14.37
N LYS A 54 3.76 16.30 -15.05
CA LYS A 54 2.78 17.13 -15.75
C LYS A 54 2.02 16.35 -16.82
N ARG A 55 2.70 15.54 -17.63
CA ARG A 55 2.05 14.71 -18.65
C ARG A 55 1.12 13.66 -18.05
N LEU A 56 1.55 12.96 -17.01
CA LEU A 56 0.73 11.96 -16.33
C LEU A 56 -0.53 12.59 -15.71
N ILE A 57 -0.39 13.70 -14.99
CA ILE A 57 -1.54 14.43 -14.43
C ILE A 57 -2.49 14.89 -15.54
N GLN A 58 -1.97 15.40 -16.66
CA GLN A 58 -2.79 15.85 -17.79
C GLN A 58 -3.61 14.71 -18.42
N VAL A 59 -3.04 13.50 -18.54
CA VAL A 59 -3.77 12.29 -18.97
C VAL A 59 -4.91 11.98 -18.01
N GLY A 60 -4.63 12.03 -16.71
CA GLY A 60 -5.61 11.79 -15.66
C GLY A 60 -6.77 12.79 -15.66
N MET A 61 -6.45 14.08 -15.74
CA MET A 61 -7.42 15.17 -15.75
C MET A 61 -8.34 15.12 -16.97
N ASN A 62 -7.77 14.87 -18.15
CA ASN A 62 -8.54 14.89 -19.39
C ASN A 62 -9.30 13.58 -19.64
N LYS A 63 -9.03 12.53 -18.85
CA LYS A 63 -9.49 11.16 -19.11
C LYS A 63 -9.14 10.69 -20.53
N GLN A 64 -8.04 11.18 -21.08
CA GLN A 64 -7.59 10.88 -22.44
C GLN A 64 -6.43 9.90 -22.38
N ILE A 65 -6.75 8.63 -22.49
CA ILE A 65 -5.75 7.56 -22.49
C ILE A 65 -5.40 7.19 -23.92
N GLY A 66 -4.12 7.34 -24.25
CA GLY A 66 -3.58 6.92 -25.53
C GLY A 66 -3.44 5.40 -25.61
N LYS A 67 -3.12 4.89 -26.80
CA LYS A 67 -2.81 3.45 -26.98
C LYS A 67 -1.59 2.99 -26.17
N SER A 68 -0.77 3.93 -25.72
CA SER A 68 0.41 3.73 -24.90
C SER A 68 0.47 4.82 -23.83
N VAL A 69 1.19 4.52 -22.73
CA VAL A 69 1.49 5.51 -21.69
C VAL A 69 2.18 6.74 -22.28
N CYS A 70 1.99 7.90 -21.64
CA CYS A 70 2.52 9.18 -22.11
C CYS A 70 4.04 9.35 -21.95
N LEU A 71 4.74 8.34 -21.41
CA LEU A 71 6.19 8.32 -21.21
C LEU A 71 6.86 7.31 -22.14
N ASN A 72 8.06 7.61 -22.63
CA ASN A 72 8.82 6.68 -23.47
C ASN A 72 9.64 5.69 -22.62
N SER A 73 10.14 4.61 -23.24
CA SER A 73 10.89 3.56 -22.54
C SER A 73 12.16 4.07 -21.84
N SER A 74 12.84 5.07 -22.40
CA SER A 74 14.04 5.66 -21.79
C SER A 74 13.69 6.45 -20.52
N GLU A 75 12.59 7.20 -20.54
CA GLU A 75 12.06 7.91 -19.36
C GLU A 75 11.66 6.93 -18.26
N ILE A 76 10.92 5.87 -18.63
CA ILE A 76 10.49 4.83 -17.69
C ILE A 76 11.70 4.15 -17.06
N THR A 77 12.68 3.76 -17.86
CA THR A 77 13.93 3.14 -17.37
C THR A 77 14.69 4.07 -16.44
N ALA A 78 14.76 5.37 -16.75
CA ALA A 78 15.42 6.36 -15.90
C ALA A 78 14.68 6.54 -14.57
N ILE A 79 13.35 6.61 -14.58
CA ILE A 79 12.51 6.67 -13.37
C ILE A 79 12.80 5.46 -12.47
N CYS A 80 12.76 4.26 -13.04
CA CYS A 80 13.03 3.03 -12.29
C CYS A 80 14.43 3.01 -11.66
N ARG A 81 15.46 3.47 -12.38
CA ARG A 81 16.82 3.55 -11.82
C ARG A 81 16.91 4.57 -10.69
N SER A 82 16.34 5.76 -10.87
CA SER A 82 16.38 6.81 -9.86
C SER A 82 15.65 6.40 -8.59
N VAL A 83 14.50 5.72 -8.70
CA VAL A 83 13.74 5.31 -7.51
C VAL A 83 14.40 4.13 -6.79
N TYR A 84 15.03 3.21 -7.52
CA TYR A 84 15.81 2.11 -6.94
C TYR A 84 16.90 2.63 -5.99
N GLU A 85 17.66 3.65 -6.43
CA GLU A 85 18.69 4.27 -5.59
C GLU A 85 18.11 4.90 -4.32
N ILE A 86 16.94 5.54 -4.42
CA ILE A 86 16.26 6.15 -3.27
C ILE A 86 15.86 5.07 -2.26
N PHE A 87 15.17 4.02 -2.70
CA PHE A 87 14.68 2.96 -1.83
C PHE A 87 15.83 2.17 -1.17
N MET A 88 16.92 1.91 -1.89
CA MET A 88 18.09 1.24 -1.31
C MET A 88 18.81 2.07 -0.25
N ASN A 89 18.72 3.40 -0.33
CA ASN A 89 19.30 4.32 0.66
C ASN A 89 18.37 4.60 1.85
N GLN A 90 17.08 4.28 1.74
CA GLN A 90 16.11 4.39 2.84
C GLN A 90 16.01 3.08 3.63
N PRO A 91 15.69 3.12 4.94
CA PRO A 91 15.54 1.92 5.75
C PRO A 91 14.25 1.16 5.41
N ALA A 92 14.25 -0.16 5.58
CA ALA A 92 13.07 -1.00 5.33
C ALA A 92 11.88 -0.64 6.24
N LEU A 93 12.18 -0.19 7.47
CA LEU A 93 11.22 0.38 8.41
C LEU A 93 11.37 1.91 8.42
N LEU A 94 10.46 2.60 7.75
CA LEU A 94 10.46 4.05 7.69
C LEU A 94 10.07 4.66 9.04
N GLN A 95 10.72 5.76 9.43
CA GLN A 95 10.40 6.54 10.62
C GLN A 95 9.88 7.91 10.18
N LEU A 96 8.58 8.12 10.31
CA LEU A 96 7.89 9.28 9.75
C LEU A 96 7.38 10.21 10.85
N ASN A 97 7.42 11.51 10.57
CA ASN A 97 6.81 12.52 11.42
C ASN A 97 5.29 12.58 11.18
N PRO A 98 4.48 12.90 12.21
CA PRO A 98 3.06 13.18 12.04
C PRO A 98 2.80 14.38 11.12
N GLY A 99 1.57 14.51 10.61
CA GLY A 99 1.25 15.44 9.51
C GLY A 99 1.41 14.77 8.14
N VAL A 100 0.83 13.58 8.00
CA VAL A 100 0.88 12.73 6.80
C VAL A 100 -0.50 12.15 6.51
N LYS A 101 -0.82 11.98 5.23
CA LYS A 101 -2.01 11.25 4.78
C LYS A 101 -1.63 9.84 4.37
N VAL A 102 -2.39 8.85 4.85
CA VAL A 102 -2.19 7.43 4.58
C VAL A 102 -3.26 6.96 3.60
N ALA A 103 -2.82 6.40 2.48
CA ALA A 103 -3.68 5.81 1.45
C ALA A 103 -3.39 4.30 1.34
N GLY A 104 -4.44 3.50 1.21
CA GLY A 104 -4.35 2.06 0.96
C GLY A 104 -4.27 1.76 -0.54
N ASP A 105 -4.86 0.63 -0.92
CA ASP A 105 -4.83 0.06 -2.27
C ASP A 105 -5.34 1.03 -3.34
N ILE A 106 -4.71 0.97 -4.51
CA ILE A 106 -5.08 1.75 -5.70
C ILE A 106 -5.39 0.87 -6.90
N HIS A 107 -4.67 -0.26 -7.05
CA HIS A 107 -4.93 -1.28 -8.07
C HIS A 107 -5.19 -0.72 -9.48
N GLY A 108 -4.30 0.14 -9.98
CA GLY A 108 -4.40 0.68 -11.33
C GLY A 108 -5.64 1.56 -11.60
N GLN A 109 -6.40 1.96 -10.58
CA GLN A 109 -7.49 2.93 -10.70
C GLN A 109 -6.95 4.36 -10.81
N PHE A 110 -6.21 4.63 -11.89
CA PHE A 110 -5.47 5.87 -12.09
C PHE A 110 -6.31 7.15 -11.96
N PHE A 111 -7.54 7.12 -12.46
CA PHE A 111 -8.43 8.28 -12.35
C PHE A 111 -8.88 8.55 -10.92
N ASP A 112 -9.06 7.50 -10.12
CA ASP A 112 -9.39 7.64 -8.70
C ASP A 112 -8.18 8.11 -7.91
N LEU A 113 -6.96 7.70 -8.28
CA LEU A 113 -5.73 8.29 -7.73
C LEU A 113 -5.65 9.81 -8.02
N ILE A 114 -6.03 10.24 -9.22
CA ILE A 114 -6.08 11.67 -9.56
C ILE A 114 -7.14 12.40 -8.71
N ARG A 115 -8.33 11.81 -8.54
CA ARG A 115 -9.37 12.34 -7.66
C ARG A 115 -8.92 12.41 -6.20
N LEU A 116 -8.18 11.41 -5.74
CA LEU A 116 -7.58 11.37 -4.40
C LEU A 116 -6.64 12.58 -4.21
N PHE A 117 -5.75 12.85 -5.15
CA PHE A 117 -4.88 14.04 -5.05
C PHE A 117 -5.62 15.37 -5.19
N GLN A 118 -6.69 15.44 -5.99
CA GLN A 118 -7.54 16.63 -6.06
C GLN A 118 -8.26 16.91 -4.73
N MET A 119 -8.73 15.86 -4.06
CA MET A 119 -9.43 15.93 -2.77
C MET A 119 -8.47 16.29 -1.63
N CYS A 120 -7.34 15.58 -1.55
CA CYS A 120 -6.43 15.62 -0.41
C CYS A 120 -5.25 16.58 -0.58
N GLY A 121 -5.06 17.15 -1.78
CA GLY A 121 -3.95 18.05 -2.13
C GLY A 121 -2.75 17.35 -2.74
N TYR A 122 -2.14 17.94 -3.78
CA TYR A 122 -0.98 17.35 -4.46
C TYR A 122 0.31 17.51 -3.65
N PRO A 123 1.28 16.57 -3.76
CA PRO A 123 2.63 16.77 -3.27
C PRO A 123 3.30 18.02 -3.90
N PRO A 124 4.03 18.85 -3.12
CA PRO A 124 4.44 18.63 -1.74
C PRO A 124 3.53 19.34 -0.71
N SER A 125 2.36 19.85 -1.12
CA SER A 125 1.44 20.52 -0.18
C SER A 125 0.90 19.57 0.89
N THR A 126 0.85 18.28 0.57
CA THR A 126 0.48 17.19 1.46
C THR A 126 1.54 16.10 1.43
N ASN A 127 1.93 15.62 2.62
CA ASN A 127 2.77 14.43 2.75
C ASN A 127 1.93 13.17 2.62
N TYR A 128 2.47 12.15 1.96
CA TYR A 128 1.77 10.88 1.74
C TYR A 128 2.59 9.67 2.17
N LEU A 129 1.90 8.70 2.75
CA LEU A 129 2.33 7.30 2.88
C LEU A 129 1.30 6.44 2.15
N PHE A 130 1.72 5.68 1.15
CA PHE A 130 0.88 4.63 0.56
C PHE A 130 1.26 3.25 1.09
N LEU A 131 0.26 2.40 1.29
CA LEU A 131 0.44 1.11 1.96
C LEU A 131 0.80 -0.06 1.03
N GLY A 132 0.63 0.07 -0.28
CA GLY A 132 0.93 -1.01 -1.24
C GLY A 132 -0.13 -1.13 -2.33
N ASP A 133 -0.03 -2.18 -3.14
CA ASP A 133 -1.04 -2.61 -4.12
C ASP A 133 -1.43 -1.50 -5.10
N TYR A 134 -0.42 -1.04 -5.83
CA TYR A 134 -0.53 0.03 -6.83
C TYR A 134 -1.01 -0.49 -8.18
N VAL A 135 -0.66 -1.73 -8.48
CA VAL A 135 -0.83 -2.38 -9.78
C VAL A 135 -1.86 -3.51 -9.72
N ASP A 136 -2.04 -4.20 -10.84
CA ASP A 136 -3.06 -5.24 -11.06
C ASP A 136 -4.52 -4.78 -10.94
N ARG A 137 -5.42 -5.64 -11.43
CA ARG A 137 -6.90 -5.53 -11.43
C ARG A 137 -7.47 -4.35 -12.23
N GLY A 138 -7.00 -3.13 -12.01
CA GLY A 138 -7.40 -1.95 -12.77
C GLY A 138 -6.70 -1.85 -14.13
N MET A 139 -7.24 -0.96 -14.95
CA MET A 139 -6.85 -0.84 -16.36
C MET A 139 -5.57 -0.01 -16.58
N TYR A 140 -5.13 0.78 -15.59
CA TYR A 140 -4.14 1.83 -15.77
C TYR A 140 -3.01 1.75 -14.72
N SER A 141 -2.56 0.53 -14.45
CA SER A 141 -1.50 0.23 -13.48
C SER A 141 -0.19 0.93 -13.83
N LEU A 142 0.15 1.05 -15.12
CA LEU A 142 1.39 1.68 -15.54
C LEU A 142 1.39 3.19 -15.28
N GLU A 143 0.31 3.90 -15.61
CA GLU A 143 0.15 5.32 -15.28
C GLU A 143 0.16 5.57 -13.76
N THR A 144 -0.51 4.68 -13.02
CA THR A 144 -0.60 4.72 -11.56
C THR A 144 0.78 4.63 -10.93
N ILE A 145 1.52 3.56 -11.20
CA ILE A 145 2.84 3.35 -10.60
C ILE A 145 3.83 4.42 -11.05
N LEU A 146 3.84 4.81 -12.33
CA LEU A 146 4.77 5.83 -12.82
C LEU A 146 4.53 7.19 -12.17
N LEU A 147 3.28 7.59 -11.91
CA LEU A 147 3.00 8.84 -11.21
C LEU A 147 3.50 8.81 -9.76
N LEU A 148 3.27 7.71 -9.06
CA LEU A 148 3.73 7.51 -7.68
C LEU A 148 5.26 7.52 -7.60
N LEU A 149 5.95 6.78 -8.47
CA LEU A 149 7.42 6.78 -8.53
C LEU A 149 7.97 8.16 -8.90
N CYS A 150 7.31 8.89 -9.80
CA CYS A 150 7.72 10.26 -10.12
C CYS A 150 7.62 11.19 -8.91
N PHE A 151 6.57 11.08 -8.10
CA PHE A 151 6.45 11.83 -6.84
C PHE A 151 7.47 11.38 -5.80
N LYS A 152 7.79 10.09 -5.71
CA LYS A 152 8.86 9.59 -4.84
C LYS A 152 10.22 10.20 -5.20
N ILE A 153 10.55 10.25 -6.49
CA ILE A 153 11.80 10.87 -6.98
C ILE A 153 11.82 12.36 -6.66
N LYS A 154 10.70 13.06 -6.89
CA LYS A 154 10.64 14.50 -6.71
C LYS A 154 10.61 14.93 -5.24
N TYR A 155 9.99 14.13 -4.36
CA TYR A 155 9.74 14.46 -2.96
C TYR A 155 10.07 13.27 -2.04
N PRO A 156 11.34 12.79 -2.00
CA PRO A 156 11.72 11.55 -1.32
C PRO A 156 11.47 11.55 0.20
N GLU A 157 11.42 12.74 0.80
CA GLU A 157 11.22 12.99 2.24
C GLU A 157 9.78 13.41 2.60
N ASN A 158 8.87 13.45 1.62
CA ASN A 158 7.47 13.84 1.81
C ASN A 158 6.48 12.85 1.18
N PHE A 159 6.98 11.91 0.37
CA PHE A 159 6.18 10.94 -0.37
C PHE A 159 6.79 9.55 -0.19
N PHE A 160 6.03 8.66 0.45
CA PHE A 160 6.49 7.34 0.87
C PHE A 160 5.57 6.27 0.29
N LEU A 161 6.17 5.15 -0.12
CA LEU A 161 5.49 4.05 -0.78
C LEU A 161 5.96 2.76 -0.11
N LEU A 162 5.05 2.04 0.55
CA LEU A 162 5.33 0.71 1.06
C LEU A 162 5.10 -0.34 -0.02
N ARG A 163 5.65 -1.53 0.19
CA ARG A 163 5.39 -2.70 -0.66
C ARG A 163 4.05 -3.33 -0.28
N GLY A 164 3.21 -3.63 -1.27
CA GLY A 164 2.06 -4.52 -1.13
C GLY A 164 2.37 -5.92 -1.67
N ASN A 165 1.40 -6.83 -1.53
CA ASN A 165 1.58 -8.20 -1.99
C ASN A 165 1.49 -8.35 -3.52
N HIS A 166 0.88 -7.38 -4.22
CA HIS A 166 0.83 -7.34 -5.68
C HIS A 166 2.10 -6.81 -6.33
N GLU A 167 3.00 -6.18 -5.55
CA GLU A 167 4.35 -5.87 -5.99
C GLU A 167 5.23 -7.14 -5.94
N SER A 168 4.91 -8.07 -6.86
CA SER A 168 5.52 -9.40 -6.96
C SER A 168 6.87 -9.41 -7.67
N SER A 169 7.45 -10.61 -7.76
CA SER A 169 8.84 -10.88 -8.15
C SER A 169 9.34 -10.11 -9.36
N ASP A 170 8.59 -10.02 -10.46
CA ASP A 170 9.06 -9.28 -11.64
C ASP A 170 9.12 -7.75 -11.40
N VAL A 171 8.27 -7.21 -10.52
CA VAL A 171 8.26 -5.79 -10.15
C VAL A 171 9.35 -5.49 -9.13
N THR A 172 9.53 -6.34 -8.11
CA THR A 172 10.52 -6.11 -7.04
C THR A 172 11.93 -6.51 -7.38
N ARG A 173 12.12 -7.53 -8.23
CA ARG A 173 13.43 -7.94 -8.75
C ARG A 173 14.03 -6.88 -9.66
N ILE A 174 13.20 -6.13 -10.38
CA ILE A 174 13.66 -5.15 -11.36
C ILE A 174 13.55 -3.71 -10.83
N TYR A 175 12.56 -3.39 -9.98
CA TYR A 175 12.18 -1.99 -9.67
C TYR A 175 12.00 -1.62 -8.19
N GLY A 176 12.16 -2.57 -7.26
CA GLY A 176 12.63 -2.26 -5.91
C GLY A 176 11.69 -1.59 -4.90
N PHE A 177 10.48 -2.12 -4.73
CA PHE A 177 9.71 -1.86 -3.51
C PHE A 177 10.40 -2.53 -2.31
N TYR A 178 11.08 -1.71 -1.49
CA TYR A 178 11.99 -2.15 -0.42
C TYR A 178 11.61 -1.62 0.97
N ASP A 179 10.67 -0.67 1.03
CA ASP A 179 10.12 -0.17 2.29
C ASP A 179 8.93 -1.06 2.64
N GLU A 180 9.09 -1.88 3.68
CA GLU A 180 8.12 -2.95 4.02
C GLU A 180 7.10 -2.47 5.07
N SER A 181 7.48 -1.48 5.88
CA SER A 181 6.58 -0.88 6.88
C SER A 181 7.03 0.52 7.29
N ALA A 182 6.16 1.24 7.99
CA ALA A 182 6.46 2.55 8.55
C ALA A 182 5.97 2.69 9.99
N ILE A 183 6.63 3.55 10.76
CA ILE A 183 6.16 4.03 12.05
C ILE A 183 5.98 5.55 11.98
N ILE A 184 4.78 6.03 12.31
CA ILE A 184 4.45 7.45 12.33
C ILE A 184 4.40 7.93 13.79
N GLY A 185 5.21 8.94 14.09
CA GLY A 185 5.27 9.60 15.41
C GLY A 185 5.54 8.64 16.57
N ASN A 186 6.25 7.52 16.32
CA ASN A 186 6.55 6.47 17.29
C ASN A 186 5.29 5.82 17.93
N ARG A 187 4.13 5.93 17.28
CA ARG A 187 2.84 5.46 17.83
C ARG A 187 2.04 4.59 16.88
N ILE A 188 2.06 4.90 15.58
CA ILE A 188 1.23 4.23 14.58
C ILE A 188 2.15 3.39 13.71
N PHE A 189 1.96 2.07 13.72
CA PHE A 189 2.64 1.14 12.83
C PHE A 189 1.79 0.94 11.57
N CYS A 190 2.41 1.02 10.40
CA CYS A 190 1.77 0.91 9.10
C CYS A 190 2.44 -0.19 8.28
N VAL A 191 1.63 -1.07 7.71
CA VAL A 191 2.03 -2.18 6.87
C VAL A 191 0.88 -2.47 5.90
N HIS A 192 1.15 -3.15 4.79
CA HIS A 192 0.13 -3.52 3.80
C HIS A 192 -0.90 -4.52 4.35
N GLY A 193 -0.44 -5.71 4.75
CA GLY A 193 -1.29 -6.76 5.29
C GLY A 193 -1.52 -6.57 6.79
N GLY A 194 -0.61 -7.11 7.61
CA GLY A 194 -0.81 -7.04 9.06
C GLY A 194 0.33 -7.57 9.91
N LEU A 195 -0.02 -8.19 11.04
CA LEU A 195 0.95 -8.64 12.04
C LEU A 195 1.49 -10.04 11.71
N SER A 196 2.69 -10.33 12.19
CA SER A 196 3.31 -11.65 12.06
C SER A 196 3.57 -12.31 13.41
N PRO A 197 3.33 -13.63 13.57
CA PRO A 197 3.74 -14.39 14.76
C PRO A 197 5.28 -14.48 14.88
N PHE A 198 6.01 -14.18 13.81
CA PHE A 198 7.47 -14.12 13.81
C PHE A 198 8.01 -12.77 14.25
N MET A 199 7.19 -11.72 14.33
CA MET A 199 7.60 -10.39 14.73
C MET A 199 7.62 -10.26 16.26
N LYS A 200 8.83 -10.20 16.81
CA LYS A 200 9.08 -9.94 18.24
C LYS A 200 9.60 -8.54 18.48
N SER A 201 10.26 -7.96 17.48
CA SER A 201 10.81 -6.61 17.54
C SER A 201 10.85 -5.97 16.16
N MET A 202 10.85 -4.63 16.15
CA MET A 202 10.97 -3.85 14.91
C MET A 202 12.33 -4.02 14.21
N ASP A 203 13.36 -4.46 14.95
CA ASP A 203 14.70 -4.73 14.41
C ASP A 203 14.69 -5.87 13.38
N GLU A 204 13.76 -6.84 13.53
CA GLU A 204 13.62 -7.95 12.58
C GLU A 204 13.15 -7.48 11.21
N ILE A 205 12.36 -6.41 11.14
CA ILE A 205 11.95 -5.77 9.88
C ILE A 205 13.14 -5.05 9.25
N ASN A 206 13.90 -4.29 10.04
CA ASN A 206 15.10 -3.60 9.55
C ASN A 206 16.18 -4.56 9.04
N ALA A 207 16.22 -5.78 9.58
CA ALA A 207 17.17 -6.81 9.18
C ALA A 207 16.74 -7.60 7.93
N LEU A 208 15.56 -7.33 7.35
CA LEU A 208 15.13 -7.98 6.12
C LEU A 208 16.13 -7.67 4.99
N PRO A 209 16.59 -8.70 4.24
CA PRO A 209 17.50 -8.50 3.14
C PRO A 209 16.83 -7.70 2.04
N ARG A 210 17.58 -6.82 1.36
CA ARG A 210 17.07 -6.02 0.24
C ARG A 210 18.16 -5.96 -0.85
N PRO A 211 17.84 -6.25 -2.13
CA PRO A 211 16.53 -6.69 -2.64
C PRO A 211 16.13 -8.09 -2.16
N THR A 212 14.84 -8.34 -2.01
CA THR A 212 14.30 -9.66 -1.66
C THR A 212 12.98 -9.94 -2.36
N GLU A 213 12.80 -11.21 -2.72
CA GLU A 213 11.52 -11.78 -3.12
C GLU A 213 10.60 -11.95 -1.91
N VAL A 214 9.28 -11.89 -2.13
CA VAL A 214 8.31 -12.24 -1.09
C VAL A 214 8.34 -13.76 -0.92
N PRO A 215 8.71 -14.29 0.26
CA PRO A 215 8.72 -15.73 0.49
C PRO A 215 7.29 -16.29 0.60
N GLU A 216 7.14 -17.60 0.48
CA GLU A 216 5.86 -18.30 0.68
C GLU A 216 5.38 -18.29 2.14
N TYR A 217 6.29 -18.05 3.11
CA TYR A 217 6.00 -18.01 4.54
C TYR A 217 7.02 -17.13 5.30
N GLY A 218 6.70 -16.77 6.55
CA GLY A 218 7.58 -16.04 7.46
C GLY A 218 7.28 -14.54 7.52
N LEU A 219 8.11 -13.78 8.24
CA LEU A 219 7.86 -12.37 8.58
C LEU A 219 7.42 -11.51 7.39
N LEU A 220 8.19 -11.50 6.30
CA LEU A 220 7.87 -10.69 5.12
C LEU A 220 6.57 -11.15 4.43
N ASN A 221 6.31 -12.45 4.39
CA ASN A 221 5.05 -12.96 3.86
C ASN A 221 3.87 -12.43 4.68
N ASP A 222 3.95 -12.53 6.00
CA ASP A 222 2.86 -12.12 6.89
C ASP A 222 2.61 -10.61 6.89
N LEU A 223 3.67 -9.80 6.88
CA LEU A 223 3.54 -8.35 6.77
C LEU A 223 2.73 -7.94 5.53
N LEU A 224 2.82 -8.71 4.44
CA LEU A 224 2.13 -8.40 3.18
C LEU A 224 0.79 -9.14 3.00
N TRP A 225 0.57 -10.27 3.67
CA TRP A 225 -0.57 -11.16 3.38
C TRP A 225 -1.48 -11.47 4.57
N SER A 226 -1.08 -11.18 5.80
CA SER A 226 -1.93 -11.50 6.96
C SER A 226 -3.16 -10.59 7.02
N ASP A 227 -4.29 -11.15 7.44
CA ASP A 227 -5.54 -10.39 7.61
C ASP A 227 -6.00 -10.40 9.08
N PRO A 228 -6.71 -9.36 9.56
CA PRO A 228 -7.48 -9.49 10.79
C PRO A 228 -8.62 -10.49 10.60
N SER A 229 -8.97 -11.28 11.63
CA SER A 229 -10.09 -12.23 11.60
C SER A 229 -10.94 -12.14 12.85
N ASP A 230 -12.18 -12.64 12.81
CA ASP A 230 -13.12 -12.76 13.95
C ASP A 230 -12.85 -13.96 14.86
N LEU A 231 -11.95 -14.85 14.48
CA LEU A 231 -11.79 -16.13 15.16
C LEU A 231 -11.18 -15.96 16.55
N SER A 232 -11.63 -16.79 17.50
CA SER A 232 -11.31 -16.65 18.93
C SER A 232 -9.84 -16.91 19.32
N ALA A 233 -8.96 -17.21 18.36
CA ALA A 233 -7.56 -17.54 18.57
C ALA A 233 -6.64 -16.38 18.19
N ASP A 234 -5.48 -16.26 18.83
CA ASP A 234 -4.50 -15.21 18.53
C ASP A 234 -4.01 -15.26 17.07
N TRP A 235 -3.97 -16.47 16.49
CA TRP A 235 -3.62 -16.74 15.09
C TRP A 235 -4.47 -17.88 14.53
N SER A 236 -4.87 -17.78 13.27
CA SER A 236 -5.57 -18.85 12.54
C SER A 236 -5.10 -18.99 11.10
N GLU A 237 -5.55 -20.04 10.42
CA GLU A 237 -5.38 -20.16 8.97
C GLU A 237 -6.10 -19.00 8.26
N ASN A 238 -5.52 -18.57 7.14
CA ASN A 238 -6.06 -17.52 6.30
C ASN A 238 -6.80 -18.14 5.10
N ASP A 239 -8.03 -17.70 4.85
CA ASP A 239 -8.88 -18.17 3.75
C ASP A 239 -8.28 -17.89 2.37
N ARG A 240 -7.31 -16.99 2.27
CA ARG A 240 -6.50 -16.77 1.06
C ARG A 240 -5.60 -17.96 0.70
N GLY A 241 -5.38 -18.89 1.63
CA GLY A 241 -4.46 -20.01 1.47
C GLY A 241 -2.98 -19.62 1.60
N VAL A 242 -2.68 -18.42 2.08
CA VAL A 242 -1.33 -17.89 2.33
C VAL A 242 -1.32 -17.07 3.62
N SER A 243 -0.20 -17.08 4.35
CA SER A 243 -0.05 -16.43 5.66
C SER A 243 -1.07 -16.89 6.71
N VAL A 244 -1.40 -16.02 7.64
CA VAL A 244 -2.19 -16.25 8.84
C VAL A 244 -3.21 -15.13 9.03
N CYS A 245 -4.27 -15.42 9.74
CA CYS A 245 -5.19 -14.43 10.26
C CYS A 245 -4.88 -14.13 11.74
N PHE A 246 -5.21 -12.93 12.21
CA PHE A 246 -4.96 -12.51 13.60
C PHE A 246 -6.10 -11.70 14.22
N GLY A 247 -6.23 -11.77 15.55
CA GLY A 247 -7.17 -10.92 16.30
C GLY A 247 -8.65 -11.35 16.22
N ARG A 248 -9.54 -10.39 16.53
CA ARG A 248 -11.02 -10.46 16.39
C ARG A 248 -11.46 -9.23 15.58
N ASN A 249 -12.17 -9.35 14.44
CA ASN A 249 -13.23 -8.46 13.90
C ASN A 249 -13.55 -8.60 12.38
N ASN A 250 -14.64 -7.94 11.96
CA ASN A 250 -15.50 -8.08 10.76
C ASN A 250 -15.03 -7.32 9.48
N VAL A 251 -15.81 -7.42 8.39
CA VAL A 251 -15.53 -7.03 6.98
C VAL A 251 -15.98 -5.60 6.58
N VAL A 252 -15.24 -4.94 5.66
CA VAL A 252 -15.31 -3.50 5.32
C VAL A 252 -16.24 -3.12 4.15
N GLU A 253 -17.09 -2.09 4.31
CA GLU A 253 -17.87 -1.42 3.22
C GLU A 253 -17.47 0.06 2.97
N ASP A 254 -17.05 0.81 4.00
CA ASP A 254 -16.90 2.28 3.97
C ASP A 254 -15.48 2.81 3.60
N GLY A 255 -14.62 1.95 3.07
CA GLY A 255 -13.23 2.30 2.70
C GLY A 255 -12.23 2.39 3.86
N TYR A 256 -12.70 2.42 5.12
CA TYR A 256 -11.88 2.16 6.29
C TYR A 256 -12.69 1.43 7.37
N GLU A 257 -12.02 0.68 8.24
CA GLU A 257 -12.67 0.01 9.38
C GLU A 257 -11.73 -0.09 10.57
N PHE A 258 -12.28 0.15 11.77
CA PHE A 258 -11.56 -0.01 13.02
C PHE A 258 -11.75 -1.41 13.60
N PHE A 259 -10.66 -2.01 14.07
CA PHE A 259 -10.63 -3.30 14.72
C PHE A 259 -10.10 -3.16 16.16
N SER A 260 -10.46 -4.10 17.03
CA SER A 260 -9.93 -4.23 18.41
C SER A 260 -9.97 -2.91 19.20
N ASP A 261 -11.17 -2.40 19.46
CA ASP A 261 -11.39 -1.14 20.19
C ASP A 261 -10.61 0.06 19.60
N ARG A 262 -10.52 0.11 18.26
CA ARG A 262 -9.83 1.15 17.47
C ARG A 262 -8.30 1.17 17.60
N SER A 263 -7.70 0.05 17.99
CA SER A 263 -6.24 -0.11 18.00
C SER A 263 -5.65 -0.50 16.64
N LEU A 264 -6.46 -1.00 15.71
CA LEU A 264 -6.10 -1.25 14.32
C LEU A 264 -7.12 -0.58 13.39
N VAL A 265 -6.66 -0.10 12.25
CA VAL A 265 -7.51 0.42 11.18
C VAL A 265 -7.05 -0.13 9.84
N THR A 266 -7.98 -0.70 9.07
CA THR A 266 -7.77 -1.05 7.66
C THR A 266 -8.17 0.14 6.80
N ILE A 267 -7.39 0.46 5.77
CA ILE A 267 -7.65 1.57 4.84
C ILE A 267 -7.59 1.02 3.42
N PHE A 268 -8.63 1.28 2.63
CA PHE A 268 -8.71 0.90 1.23
C PHE A 268 -9.04 2.15 0.40
N SER A 269 -8.25 2.47 -0.61
CA SER A 269 -8.34 3.76 -1.33
C SER A 269 -8.90 3.65 -2.75
N ALA A 270 -9.30 2.46 -3.18
CA ALA A 270 -9.88 2.17 -4.49
C ALA A 270 -11.43 2.07 -4.41
N PRO A 271 -12.18 3.13 -4.74
CA PRO A 271 -13.65 3.09 -4.72
C PRO A 271 -14.20 2.26 -5.88
N ASN A 272 -15.36 1.62 -5.68
CA ASN A 272 -15.96 0.70 -6.65
C ASN A 272 -14.94 -0.31 -7.19
N TYR A 273 -14.29 -1.01 -6.28
CA TYR A 273 -13.17 -1.88 -6.59
C TYR A 273 -13.55 -2.89 -7.67
N CYS A 274 -12.68 -3.05 -8.67
CA CYS A 274 -12.90 -3.92 -9.83
C CYS A 274 -14.22 -3.70 -10.61
N GLY A 275 -15.00 -2.66 -10.31
CA GLY A 275 -16.35 -2.48 -10.85
C GLY A 275 -17.42 -3.43 -10.28
N GLU A 276 -17.08 -4.18 -9.22
CA GLU A 276 -17.94 -5.24 -8.65
C GLU A 276 -18.48 -4.89 -7.26
N PHE A 277 -17.86 -3.94 -6.58
CA PHE A 277 -18.19 -3.53 -5.21
C PHE A 277 -18.77 -2.11 -5.21
N ASP A 278 -19.60 -1.74 -4.23
CA ASP A 278 -20.08 -0.35 -4.07
C ASP A 278 -19.33 0.40 -2.95
N ASN A 279 -18.08 -0.02 -2.70
CA ASN A 279 -17.28 0.48 -1.60
C ASN A 279 -16.77 1.91 -1.87
N TYR A 280 -16.62 2.68 -0.80
CA TYR A 280 -15.90 3.95 -0.83
C TYR A 280 -14.39 3.67 -0.79
N GLY A 281 -13.61 4.62 -1.29
CA GLY A 281 -12.20 4.73 -0.94
C GLY A 281 -12.06 5.63 0.29
N ALA A 282 -11.04 5.43 1.11
CA ALA A 282 -10.71 6.34 2.21
C ALA A 282 -9.23 6.73 2.21
N VAL A 283 -8.95 7.92 2.75
CA VAL A 283 -7.60 8.37 3.10
C VAL A 283 -7.60 8.80 4.55
N MET A 284 -6.69 8.27 5.36
CA MET A 284 -6.54 8.67 6.75
C MET A 284 -5.55 9.83 6.87
N THR A 285 -6.00 10.98 7.36
CA THR A 285 -5.13 12.07 7.77
C THR A 285 -4.67 11.86 9.21
N ILE A 286 -3.35 11.82 9.43
CA ILE A 286 -2.75 11.87 10.76
C ILE A 286 -2.20 13.29 10.98
N SER A 287 -2.82 14.05 11.88
CA SER A 287 -2.40 15.41 12.19
C SER A 287 -1.06 15.45 12.91
N LYS A 288 -0.49 16.65 13.09
CA LYS A 288 0.75 16.84 13.87
C LYS A 288 0.61 16.40 15.34
N ASP A 289 -0.62 16.44 15.86
CA ASP A 289 -0.97 16.02 17.22
C ASP A 289 -1.44 14.56 17.29
N LEU A 290 -1.20 13.77 16.23
CA LEU A 290 -1.62 12.37 16.08
C LEU A 290 -3.15 12.16 16.11
N LEU A 291 -3.93 13.21 15.80
CA LEU A 291 -5.36 13.05 15.59
C LEU A 291 -5.61 12.42 14.21
N CYS A 292 -6.29 11.27 14.19
CA CYS A 292 -6.68 10.58 12.97
C CYS A 292 -8.08 11.02 12.51
N SER A 293 -8.22 11.38 11.24
CA SER A 293 -9.48 11.69 10.57
C SER A 293 -9.52 11.08 9.18
N PHE A 294 -10.70 10.82 8.62
CA PHE A 294 -10.84 10.13 7.33
C PHE A 294 -11.51 11.02 6.30
N GLU A 295 -10.96 11.06 5.09
CA GLU A 295 -11.59 11.64 3.90
C GLU A 295 -12.07 10.50 3.01
N LEU A 296 -13.36 10.51 2.69
CA LEU A 296 -14.01 9.46 1.91
C LEU A 296 -14.13 9.89 0.44
N LEU A 297 -13.66 9.01 -0.44
CA LEU A 297 -13.75 9.12 -1.88
C LEU A 297 -14.92 8.24 -2.37
N PRO A 298 -16.07 8.81 -2.76
CA PRO A 298 -17.20 8.03 -3.26
C PRO A 298 -16.89 7.42 -4.64
N PRO A 299 -17.59 6.35 -5.05
CA PRO A 299 -17.59 5.89 -6.43
C PRO A 299 -17.92 7.00 -7.42
N ALA A 300 -17.24 7.02 -8.57
CA ALA A 300 -17.39 8.09 -9.55
C ALA A 300 -18.82 8.21 -10.11
N GLU A 301 -19.56 7.10 -10.20
CA GLU A 301 -20.94 7.07 -10.70
C GLU A 301 -21.93 7.74 -9.74
N THR A 302 -21.67 7.66 -8.42
CA THR A 302 -22.48 8.26 -7.35
C THR A 302 -22.42 9.79 -7.37
N VAL A 303 -21.29 10.36 -7.81
CA VAL A 303 -21.12 11.81 -7.98
C VAL A 303 -21.97 12.33 -9.14
N ILE A 304 -22.02 11.60 -10.26
CA ILE A 304 -22.80 11.98 -11.46
C ILE A 304 -24.30 11.97 -11.15
N SER A 305 -24.79 11.02 -10.36
CA SER A 305 -26.19 10.95 -9.97
C SER A 305 -26.59 12.09 -9.01
N HIS A 306 -25.72 12.44 -8.05
CA HIS A 306 -25.92 13.58 -7.16
C HIS A 306 -25.89 14.93 -7.89
N GLU A 307 -24.93 15.16 -8.79
CA GLU A 307 -24.88 16.39 -9.60
C GLU A 307 -26.10 16.56 -10.52
N LYS A 308 -26.58 15.46 -11.12
CA LYS A 308 -27.81 15.48 -11.92
C LYS A 308 -29.05 15.80 -11.07
N ASN A 309 -29.11 15.31 -9.84
CA ASN A 309 -30.21 15.58 -8.92
C ASN A 309 -30.16 17.02 -8.36
N LEU A 310 -28.98 17.56 -8.05
CA LEU A 310 -28.79 18.96 -7.66
C LEU A 310 -29.16 19.95 -8.79
N LYS A 311 -28.80 19.63 -10.04
CA LYS A 311 -29.22 20.44 -11.20
C LYS A 311 -30.73 20.39 -11.47
N LYS A 312 -31.40 19.30 -11.09
CA LYS A 312 -32.88 19.18 -11.13
C LYS A 312 -33.59 19.92 -10.00
N SER A 313 -32.98 20.03 -8.82
CA SER A 313 -33.57 20.79 -7.70
C SER A 313 -33.33 22.30 -7.81
N SER A 314 -32.29 22.74 -8.52
CA SER A 314 -32.06 24.17 -8.80
C SER A 314 -32.94 24.74 -9.93
N SER A 315 -33.59 23.89 -10.74
CA SER A 315 -34.45 24.32 -11.86
C SER A 315 -35.94 24.41 -11.50
N SER A 316 -36.33 24.10 -10.26
CA SER A 316 -37.72 24.11 -9.78
C SER A 316 -38.12 25.36 -8.97
N LEU A 317 -37.24 26.35 -8.81
CA LEU A 317 -37.60 27.67 -8.28
C LEU A 317 -38.18 28.55 -9.39
N GLN A 318 -39.43 28.29 -9.79
CA GLN A 318 -40.24 29.23 -10.57
C GLN A 318 -40.82 30.31 -9.63
N LEU A 319 -40.56 31.57 -9.96
CA LEU A 319 -41.15 32.74 -9.30
C LEU A 319 -42.69 32.69 -9.40
N PRO A 320 -43.42 33.11 -8.35
CA PRO A 320 -44.88 33.04 -8.36
C PRO A 320 -45.48 34.02 -9.39
N PRO A 321 -46.56 33.64 -10.09
CA PRO A 321 -47.20 34.51 -11.07
C PRO A 321 -47.90 35.69 -10.40
N SER A 322 -48.05 36.76 -11.19
CA SER A 322 -48.47 38.12 -10.80
C SER A 322 -49.91 38.21 -10.31
#